data_AF-A0A7J0CVQ9-F1
#
_entry.id   AF-A0A7J0CVQ9-F1
#
_cell.length_a   1.000
_cell.length_b   1.000
_cell.length_c   1.000
_cell.angle_alpha   90.00
_cell.angle_beta   90.00
_cell.angle_gamma   90.00
#
_symmetry.space_group_name_H-M   'P 1'
#
loop_
_entity.id
_entity.type
_entity.pdbx_description
1 polymer ?
#
loop_
_entity_poly.entity_id
_entity_poly.type
_entity_poly.pdbx_seq_one_letter_code
_entity_poly.pdbx_strand_id
1 'polypeptide(L)'
;MHRAKSVINYVRGVPPVVNDAESIGLLDAAMTERRGAYAIEDTEQSLGGEDFSWYLEHVPGAMARLGVRPPGDTRGLDLHRGNFDVDEEAITVGVELFTAAALLAGRS
;
A
#
# COMPACT_ATOMS: atom_id res chain seq x y z
N MET A 1 -47.10 17.88 -16.72
CA MET A 1 -46.73 17.66 -15.31
C MET A 1 -46.36 16.19 -15.14
N HIS A 2 -45.09 15.82 -15.34
CA HIS A 2 -44.67 14.41 -15.29
C HIS A 2 -44.38 14.02 -13.84
N ARG A 3 -45.25 13.19 -13.26
CA ARG A 3 -45.03 12.53 -11.95
C ARG A 3 -44.04 11.38 -12.13
N ALA A 4 -42.75 11.67 -12.25
CA ALA A 4 -41.71 10.65 -12.15
C ALA A 4 -41.31 10.49 -10.68
N LYS A 5 -41.36 9.25 -10.16
CA LYS A 5 -40.72 8.88 -8.90
C LYS A 5 -39.29 8.46 -9.23
N SER A 6 -38.30 9.15 -8.67
CA SER A 6 -36.90 8.72 -8.73
C SER A 6 -36.60 7.83 -7.53
N VAL A 7 -36.05 6.65 -7.79
CA VAL A 7 -35.50 5.76 -6.76
C VAL A 7 -33.98 5.78 -6.92
N ILE A 8 -33.27 6.11 -5.84
CA ILE A 8 -31.81 6.05 -5.79
C ILE A 8 -31.45 4.78 -5.03
N ASN A 9 -30.78 3.86 -5.71
CA ASN A 9 -30.12 2.72 -5.07
C ASN A 9 -28.64 3.09 -4.90
N TYR A 10 -28.24 3.39 -3.67
CA TYR A 10 -26.86 3.66 -3.31
C TYR A 10 -26.21 2.39 -2.75
N VAL A 11 -25.20 1.88 -3.45
CA VAL A 11 -24.35 0.78 -2.97
C VAL A 11 -23.02 1.39 -2.56
N ARG A 12 -22.64 1.21 -1.29
CA ARG A 12 -21.35 1.67 -0.79
C ARG A 12 -20.24 0.84 -1.46
N GLY A 13 -19.26 1.51 -2.05
CA GLY A 13 -18.08 0.87 -2.63
C GLY A 13 -17.07 0.46 -1.56
N VAL A 14 -15.89 0.04 -2.01
CA VAL A 14 -14.73 -0.30 -1.16
C VAL A 14 -14.36 0.92 -0.29
N PRO A 15 -14.12 0.75 1.02
CA PRO A 15 -13.69 1.84 1.89
C PRO A 15 -12.29 2.35 1.51
N PRO A 16 -11.89 3.55 1.96
CA PRO A 16 -10.53 4.01 1.75
C PRO A 16 -9.54 3.16 2.57
N VAL A 17 -8.32 2.98 2.06
CA VAL A 17 -7.21 2.46 2.87
C VAL A 17 -6.80 3.54 3.87
N VAL A 18 -6.96 3.25 5.15
CA VAL A 18 -6.52 4.10 6.26
C VAL A 18 -5.49 3.34 7.06
N ASN A 19 -4.23 3.68 6.87
CA ASN A 19 -3.12 3.08 7.61
C ASN A 19 -3.09 3.62 9.04
N ASP A 20 -2.95 2.71 10.00
CA ASP A 20 -2.74 3.04 11.40
C ASP A 20 -1.31 3.58 11.65
N ALA A 21 -1.19 4.58 12.52
CA ALA A 21 0.07 5.31 12.73
C ALA A 21 1.17 4.44 13.37
N GLU A 22 0.81 3.55 14.30
CA GLU A 22 1.76 2.63 14.92
C GLU A 22 2.25 1.59 13.91
N SER A 23 1.33 1.09 13.08
CA SER A 23 1.64 0.16 12.00
C SER A 23 2.57 0.77 10.94
N ILE A 24 2.37 2.05 10.58
CA ILE A 24 3.31 2.79 9.72
C ILE A 24 4.68 2.89 10.41
N GLY A 25 4.72 3.27 11.68
CA GLY A 25 5.96 3.41 12.44
C GLY A 25 6.77 2.11 12.50
N LEU A 26 6.10 0.96 12.61
CA LEU A 26 6.75 -0.35 12.57
C LEU A 26 7.40 -0.62 11.20
N LEU A 27 6.69 -0.35 10.10
CA LEU A 27 7.24 -0.53 8.75
C LEU A 27 8.42 0.41 8.48
N ASP A 28 8.31 1.66 8.94
CA ASP A 28 9.38 2.67 8.84
C ASP A 28 10.64 2.22 9.59
N ALA A 29 10.50 1.82 10.85
CA ALA A 29 11.61 1.34 11.67
C ALA A 29 12.27 0.10 11.05
N ALA A 30 11.47 -0.85 10.57
CA ALA A 30 11.93 -2.06 9.91
C ALA A 30 12.77 -1.74 8.66
N MET A 31 12.27 -0.89 7.77
CA MET A 31 12.96 -0.57 6.53
C MET A 31 14.22 0.28 6.79
N THR A 32 14.15 1.19 7.76
CA THR A 32 15.29 1.98 8.22
C THR A 32 16.41 1.09 8.77
N GLU A 33 16.09 0.07 9.57
CA GLU A 33 17.10 -0.88 10.07
C GLU A 33 17.74 -1.71 8.94
N ARG A 34 16.94 -2.11 7.95
CA ARG A 34 17.41 -2.99 6.86
C ARG A 34 18.20 -2.27 5.78
N ARG A 35 17.76 -1.08 5.35
CA ARG A 35 18.35 -0.37 4.21
C ARG A 35 18.56 1.13 4.46
N GLY A 36 18.28 1.64 5.65
CA GLY A 36 18.45 3.06 5.97
C GLY A 36 17.26 3.94 5.55
N ALA A 37 17.19 5.13 6.14
CA ALA A 37 16.05 6.04 5.97
C ALA A 37 15.83 6.52 4.52
N TYR A 38 16.86 6.48 3.67
CA TYR A 38 16.74 6.86 2.26
C TYR A 38 15.91 5.87 1.42
N ALA A 39 15.62 4.68 1.95
CA ALA A 39 14.80 3.67 1.30
C ALA A 39 13.30 3.92 1.47
N ILE A 40 12.92 4.98 2.20
CA ILE A 40 11.55 5.32 2.56
C ILE A 40 11.21 6.66 1.91
N GLU A 41 10.06 6.70 1.24
CA GLU A 41 9.56 7.89 0.56
C GLU A 41 8.08 8.07 0.89
N ASP A 42 7.65 9.33 1.00
CA ASP A 42 6.24 9.64 1.15
C ASP A 42 5.47 9.21 -0.10
N THR A 43 4.28 8.64 0.10
CA THR A 43 3.44 8.19 -1.00
C THR A 43 2.20 9.05 -1.12
N GLU A 44 1.89 9.47 -2.35
CA GLU A 44 0.63 10.16 -2.61
C GLU A 44 -0.55 9.19 -2.41
N GLN A 45 -1.62 9.70 -1.79
CA GLN A 45 -2.87 8.95 -1.62
C GLN A 45 -3.41 8.51 -2.99
N SER A 46 -3.75 7.23 -3.13
CA SER A 46 -4.48 6.75 -4.30
C SER A 46 -5.97 7.02 -4.13
N LEU A 47 -6.64 7.44 -5.21
CA LEU A 47 -8.09 7.56 -5.27
C LEU A 47 -8.79 6.20 -5.55
N GLY A 48 -8.03 5.13 -5.81
CA GLY A 48 -8.54 3.78 -6.06
C GLY A 48 -8.94 3.06 -4.78
N GLY A 49 -10.05 2.33 -4.82
CA GLY A 49 -10.43 1.40 -3.75
C GLY A 49 -9.55 0.16 -3.79
N GLU A 50 -8.93 -0.17 -2.66
CA GLU A 50 -8.09 -1.36 -2.50
C GLU A 50 -8.74 -2.29 -1.48
N ASP A 51 -8.83 -3.58 -1.76
CA ASP A 51 -9.61 -4.51 -0.94
C ASP A 51 -9.02 -4.71 0.46
N PHE A 52 -7.71 -4.46 0.61
CA PHE A 52 -7.03 -4.46 1.91
C PHE A 52 -7.66 -3.49 2.92
N SER A 53 -8.33 -2.44 2.44
CA SER A 53 -9.09 -1.51 3.28
C SER A 53 -10.13 -2.19 4.17
N TRP A 54 -10.75 -3.29 3.72
CA TRP A 54 -11.72 -4.05 4.52
C TRP A 54 -11.07 -4.70 5.74
N TYR A 55 -9.81 -5.15 5.65
CA TYR A 55 -9.09 -5.64 6.83
C TYR A 55 -8.81 -4.51 7.81
N LEU A 56 -8.45 -3.33 7.31
CA LEU A 56 -8.13 -2.16 8.13
C LEU A 56 -9.35 -1.56 8.84
N GLU A 57 -10.58 -1.88 8.42
CA GLU A 57 -11.78 -1.57 9.20
C GLU A 57 -11.91 -2.40 10.49
N HIS A 58 -11.21 -3.55 10.57
CA HIS A 58 -11.35 -4.52 11.67
C HIS A 58 -10.14 -4.58 12.59
N VAL A 59 -8.93 -4.36 12.07
CA VAL A 59 -7.68 -4.42 12.82
C VAL A 59 -6.74 -3.28 12.44
N PRO A 60 -5.95 -2.74 13.38
CA PRO A 60 -4.85 -1.83 13.03
C PRO A 60 -3.90 -2.49 12.05
N GLY A 61 -3.49 -1.74 11.03
CA GLY A 61 -2.55 -2.23 10.04
C GLY A 61 -2.11 -1.12 9.10
N ALA A 62 -1.11 -1.43 8.28
CA ALA A 62 -0.64 -0.53 7.25
C ALA A 62 -0.32 -1.30 5.96
N MET A 63 -0.63 -0.68 4.83
CA MET A 63 -0.23 -1.13 3.50
C MET A 63 0.78 -0.13 2.93
N ALA A 64 1.96 -0.64 2.57
CA ALA A 64 3.02 0.13 1.92
C ALA A 64 3.05 -0.13 0.42
N ARG A 65 3.48 0.86 -0.35
CA ARG A 65 3.84 0.65 -1.76
C ARG A 65 5.29 0.23 -1.85
N LEU A 66 5.55 -0.84 -2.60
CA LEU A 66 6.89 -1.33 -2.86
C LEU A 66 7.38 -0.80 -4.21
N GLY A 67 8.55 -0.19 -4.24
CA GLY A 67 9.21 0.17 -5.50
C GLY A 67 9.64 -1.10 -6.25
N VAL A 68 9.10 -1.30 -7.45
CA VAL A 68 9.37 -2.49 -8.30
C VAL A 68 10.08 -2.15 -9.60
N ARG A 69 10.48 -0.89 -9.80
CA ARG A 69 11.17 -0.47 -11.02
C ARG A 69 12.67 -0.70 -10.88
N PRO A 70 13.37 -1.08 -11.97
CA PRO A 70 14.82 -1.13 -11.98
C PRO A 70 15.44 0.23 -11.60
N PRO A 71 16.54 0.24 -10.84
CA PRO A 71 17.25 1.47 -10.52
C PRO A 71 17.65 2.26 -11.77
N GLY A 72 17.30 3.55 -11.80
CA GLY A 72 17.56 4.43 -12.94
C GLY A 72 16.53 4.37 -14.07
N ASP A 73 15.53 3.49 -14.00
CA ASP A 73 14.42 3.50 -14.96
C ASP A 73 13.41 4.61 -14.62
N THR A 74 13.22 5.53 -15.57
CA THR A 74 12.29 6.67 -15.46
C THR A 74 10.94 6.39 -16.10
N ARG A 75 10.77 5.22 -16.72
CA ARG A 75 9.51 4.82 -17.35
C ARG A 75 8.50 4.46 -16.26
N GLY A 76 7.60 5.40 -15.96
CA GLY A 76 6.44 5.16 -15.10
C GLY A 76 5.38 4.32 -15.80
N LEU A 77 5.64 3.02 -16.01
CA LEU A 77 4.65 2.12 -16.58
C LEU A 77 3.50 1.92 -15.58
N ASP A 78 2.28 2.12 -16.06
CA ASP A 78 1.06 1.86 -15.31
C ASP A 78 0.87 0.34 -15.11
N LEU A 79 0.41 -0.05 -13.93
CA LEU A 79 0.29 -1.46 -13.51
C LEU A 79 -0.72 -2.27 -14.34
N HIS A 80 -1.59 -1.63 -15.12
CA HIS A 80 -2.55 -2.28 -16.00
C HIS A 80 -2.08 -2.38 -17.45
N ARG A 81 -0.85 -1.99 -17.77
CA ARG A 81 -0.30 -2.13 -19.13
C ARG A 81 0.15 -3.57 -19.39
N GLY A 82 -0.12 -4.07 -20.60
CA GLY A 82 0.28 -5.43 -21.01
C GLY A 82 1.79 -5.66 -21.13
N ASN A 83 2.61 -4.62 -21.01
CA ASN A 83 4.07 -4.67 -20.98
C ASN A 83 4.65 -4.21 -19.62
N PHE A 84 3.84 -4.20 -18.56
CA PHE A 84 4.32 -4.00 -17.22
C PHE A 84 5.32 -5.10 -16.86
N ASP A 85 6.47 -4.69 -16.34
CA ASP A 85 7.59 -5.57 -15.98
C ASP A 85 8.19 -5.08 -14.66
N VAL A 86 8.53 -6.03 -13.79
CA VAL A 86 8.98 -5.76 -12.42
C VAL A 86 10.43 -6.21 -12.25
N ASP A 87 11.21 -5.42 -11.53
CA ASP A 87 12.52 -5.86 -11.06
C ASP A 87 12.33 -6.87 -9.92
N GLU A 88 12.76 -8.12 -10.13
CA GLU A 88 12.66 -9.18 -9.14
C GLU A 88 13.49 -8.90 -7.86
N GLU A 89 14.44 -7.97 -7.89
CA GLU A 89 15.12 -7.50 -6.67
C GLU A 89 14.11 -6.98 -5.64
N ALA A 90 12.97 -6.42 -6.08
CA ALA A 90 11.90 -5.96 -5.20
C ALA A 90 11.34 -7.08 -4.32
N ILE A 91 11.37 -8.34 -4.74
CA ILE A 91 10.96 -9.48 -3.91
C ILE A 91 11.84 -9.56 -2.65
N THR A 92 13.16 -9.40 -2.82
CA THR A 92 14.10 -9.39 -1.69
C THR A 92 13.81 -8.23 -0.75
N VAL A 93 13.55 -7.04 -1.29
CA VAL A 93 13.19 -5.85 -0.50
C VAL A 93 11.92 -6.11 0.32
N GLY A 94 10.88 -6.68 -0.30
CA GLY A 94 9.63 -7.00 0.37
C GLY A 94 9.80 -8.02 1.50
N VAL A 95 10.59 -9.08 1.26
CA VAL A 95 10.90 -10.08 2.29
C VAL A 95 11.66 -9.45 3.46
N GLU A 96 12.66 -8.61 3.20
CA GLU A 96 13.40 -7.91 4.25
C GLU A 96 12.50 -7.00 5.09
N LEU A 97 11.60 -6.25 4.46
CA LEU A 97 10.64 -5.39 5.16
C LEU A 97 9.76 -6.21 6.12
N PHE A 98 9.06 -7.22 5.61
CA PHE A 98 8.09 -7.96 6.40
C PHE A 98 8.74 -8.83 7.48
N THR A 99 9.90 -9.43 7.20
CA THR A 99 10.63 -10.21 8.21
C THR A 99 11.17 -9.32 9.33
N ALA A 100 11.72 -8.15 9.01
CA ALA A 100 12.16 -7.19 10.02
C ALA A 100 11.00 -6.67 10.85
N ALA A 101 9.88 -6.30 10.23
CA ALA A 101 8.68 -5.84 10.93
C ALA A 101 8.15 -6.90 11.90
N ALA A 102 8.07 -8.17 11.48
CA ALA A 102 7.65 -9.27 12.34
C ALA A 102 8.59 -9.49 13.53
N LEU A 103 9.91 -9.39 13.32
CA LEU A 103 10.90 -9.51 14.39
C LEU A 103 10.87 -8.34 15.36
N LEU A 104 10.62 -7.11 14.90
CA LEU A 104 10.48 -5.93 15.74
C LEU A 104 9.20 -6.00 16.58
N ALA A 105 8.07 -6.33 15.98
CA ALA A 105 6.80 -6.50 16.69
C ALA A 105 6.84 -7.62 17.73
N GLY A 106 7.62 -8.69 17.48
CA GLY A 106 7.81 -9.78 18.45
C GLY A 106 8.72 -9.43 19.65
N ARG A 107 9.38 -8.26 19.62
CA ARG A 107 10.26 -7.78 20.70
C ARG A 107 9.61 -6.73 21.60
N SER A 108 8.49 -6.15 21.19
CA SER A 108 7.69 -5.16 21.92
C SER A 108 6.70 -5.77 22.91
#